data_AF-A0A1Z8VTG5-F1
#
_entry.id   AF-A0A1Z8VTG5-F1
#
_cell.length_a   1.000
_cell.length_b   1.000
_cell.length_c   1.000
_cell.angle_alpha   90.00
_cell.angle_beta   90.00
_cell.angle_gamma   90.00
#
_symmetry.space_group_name_H-M   'P 1'
#
loop_
_entity.id
_entity.type
_entity.pdbx_description
1 polymer ?
#
loop_
_entity_poly.entity_id
_entity_poly.type
_entity_poly.pdbx_seq_one_letter_code
_entity_poly.pdbx_strand_id
1 'polypeptide(L)'
;MNVQKEDLPDFSKINYHANVMENLSYTLAIAFIVSLILLQFTNKSNISSYIAVPLLTGGLLKYVLGDSGEEGLKWAASDLQYFSAIFVTSYATTMLISKNT
;
A
#
# COMPACT_ATOMS: atom_id res chain seq x y z
N MET A 1 8.27 -9.98 -48.65
CA MET A 1 7.56 -8.92 -47.93
C MET A 1 7.76 -9.18 -46.45
N ASN A 2 8.75 -8.51 -45.83
CA ASN A 2 9.07 -8.68 -44.41
C ASN A 2 8.06 -7.89 -43.60
N VAL A 3 7.13 -8.58 -42.93
CA VAL A 3 6.27 -7.96 -41.92
C VAL A 3 7.13 -7.79 -40.68
N GLN A 4 7.53 -6.55 -40.39
CA GLN A 4 8.18 -6.24 -39.12
C GLN A 4 7.21 -6.59 -37.99
N LYS A 5 7.68 -7.39 -37.03
CA LYS A 5 7.03 -7.64 -35.74
C LYS A 5 7.15 -6.36 -34.91
N GLU A 6 6.41 -5.32 -35.29
CA GLU A 6 6.24 -4.15 -34.45
C GLU A 6 5.12 -4.42 -33.44
N ASP A 7 5.51 -4.35 -32.16
CA ASP A 7 4.73 -3.74 -31.09
C ASP A 7 3.35 -4.33 -30.78
N LEU A 8 3.29 -5.64 -30.54
CA LEU A 8 2.19 -6.18 -29.74
C LEU A 8 2.36 -5.71 -28.29
N PRO A 9 1.37 -5.00 -27.70
CA PRO A 9 1.44 -4.61 -26.30
C PRO A 9 1.62 -5.86 -25.44
N ASP A 10 2.65 -5.84 -24.59
CA ASP A 10 2.94 -6.95 -23.69
C ASP A 10 1.90 -7.00 -22.58
N PHE A 11 0.80 -7.71 -22.85
CA PHE A 11 -0.31 -7.92 -21.92
C PHE A 11 0.10 -8.63 -20.62
N SER A 12 1.31 -9.19 -20.52
CA SER A 12 1.82 -9.74 -19.27
C SER A 12 2.11 -8.66 -18.23
N LYS A 13 2.54 -7.46 -18.66
CA LYS A 13 2.82 -6.32 -17.76
C LYS A 13 1.56 -5.70 -17.19
N ILE A 14 0.50 -5.61 -18.00
CA ILE A 14 -0.81 -5.06 -17.59
C ILE A 14 -1.41 -5.93 -16.46
N ASN A 15 -1.30 -7.25 -16.59
CA ASN A 15 -1.77 -8.17 -15.54
C ASN A 15 -0.92 -8.11 -14.27
N TYR A 16 0.38 -7.79 -14.37
CA TYR A 16 1.27 -7.75 -13.22
C TYR A 16 0.94 -6.60 -12.25
N HIS A 17 0.62 -5.41 -12.77
CA HIS A 17 0.35 -4.23 -11.95
C HIS A 17 -1.04 -4.28 -11.28
N ALA A 18 -2.06 -4.80 -11.97
CA ALA A 18 -3.37 -5.05 -11.37
C ALA A 18 -3.30 -6.07 -10.21
N ASN A 19 -2.44 -7.09 -10.34
CA ASN A 19 -2.32 -8.15 -9.35
C ASN A 19 -1.74 -7.71 -7.99
N VAL A 20 -0.98 -6.61 -7.92
CA VAL A 20 -0.33 -6.19 -6.67
C VAL A 20 -1.34 -5.65 -5.67
N MET A 21 -2.30 -4.84 -6.14
CA MET A 21 -3.42 -4.39 -5.31
C MET A 21 -4.42 -5.51 -5.06
N GLU A 22 -4.61 -6.44 -6.00
CA GLU A 22 -5.54 -7.56 -5.80
C GLU A 22 -5.05 -8.58 -4.75
N ASN A 23 -3.74 -8.72 -4.55
CA ASN A 23 -3.15 -9.61 -3.55
C ASN A 23 -3.16 -9.00 -2.15
N LEU A 24 -4.29 -9.17 -1.45
CA LEU A 24 -4.49 -8.72 -0.07
C LEU A 24 -3.31 -9.08 0.85
N SER A 25 -2.78 -10.30 0.77
CA SER A 25 -1.64 -10.74 1.59
C SER A 25 -0.37 -9.90 1.40
N TYR A 26 -0.09 -9.46 0.18
CA TYR A 26 1.08 -8.63 -0.12
C TYR A 26 0.89 -7.21 0.43
N THR A 27 -0.28 -6.63 0.22
CA THR A 27 -0.65 -5.31 0.76
C THR A 27 -0.57 -5.29 2.29
N LEU A 28 -1.05 -6.36 2.94
CA LEU A 28 -0.97 -6.51 4.39
C LEU A 28 0.48 -6.64 4.89
N ALA A 29 1.32 -7.39 4.19
CA ALA A 29 2.74 -7.52 4.52
C ALA A 29 3.48 -6.18 4.41
N ILE A 30 3.21 -5.40 3.36
CA ILE A 30 3.77 -4.05 3.22
C ILE A 30 3.27 -3.14 4.33
N ALA A 31 1.96 -3.14 4.62
CA ALA A 31 1.38 -2.31 5.68
C ALA A 31 2.03 -2.61 7.03
N PHE A 32 2.26 -3.90 7.33
CA PHE A 32 2.97 -4.34 8.54
C PHE A 32 4.41 -3.81 8.58
N ILE A 33 5.20 -4.02 7.53
CA ILE A 33 6.60 -3.58 7.47
C ILE A 33 6.72 -2.06 7.57
N VAL A 34 5.90 -1.31 6.84
CA VAL A 34 5.88 0.16 6.89
C VAL A 34 5.52 0.65 8.29
N SER A 35 4.52 0.03 8.94
CA SER A 35 4.16 0.36 10.32
C SER A 35 5.33 0.11 11.28
N LEU A 36 6.04 -1.01 11.15
CA LEU A 36 7.22 -1.30 11.96
C LEU A 36 8.32 -0.27 11.79
N ILE A 37 8.61 0.13 10.54
CA ILE A 37 9.60 1.17 10.23
C ILE A 37 9.20 2.50 10.86
N LEU A 38 7.94 2.91 10.72
CA LEU A 38 7.44 4.17 11.30
C LEU A 38 7.56 4.18 12.83
N LEU A 39 7.35 3.04 13.49
CA LEU A 39 7.47 2.90 14.94
C LEU A 39 8.91 2.96 15.44
N GLN A 40 9.93 2.80 14.59
CA GLN A 40 11.33 3.00 14.98
C GLN A 40 11.67 4.48 15.21
N PHE A 41 10.87 5.40 14.67
CA PHE A 41 11.10 6.83 14.83
C PHE A 41 10.38 7.36 16.07
N THR A 42 11.08 8.16 16.87
CA THR A 42 10.46 8.89 17.98
C THR A 42 9.44 9.88 17.43
N ASN A 43 8.18 9.68 17.76
CA ASN A 43 7.11 10.61 17.41
C ASN A 43 7.28 11.92 18.20
N LYS A 44 7.64 12.99 17.49
CA LYS A 44 7.78 14.35 18.06
C LYS A 44 6.53 15.21 17.86
N SER A 45 5.48 14.67 17.23
CA SER A 45 4.23 15.39 16.99
C SER A 45 3.30 15.30 18.21
N ASN A 46 2.32 16.20 18.28
CA ASN A 46 1.22 16.11 19.26
C ASN A 46 0.14 15.08 18.87
N ILE A 47 0.35 14.32 17.79
CA ILE A 47 -0.60 13.32 17.31
C ILE A 47 -0.20 11.96 17.89
N SER A 48 -1.16 11.25 18.46
CA SER A 48 -0.97 9.90 18.98
C SER A 48 -0.41 8.96 17.91
N SER A 49 0.61 8.15 18.24
CA SER A 49 1.18 7.17 17.29
C SER A 49 0.13 6.16 16.80
N TYR A 50 -0.88 5.86 17.62
CA TYR A 50 -2.04 5.03 17.26
C TYR A 50 -2.89 5.61 16.13
N ILE A 51 -2.76 6.91 15.85
CA ILE A 51 -3.46 7.62 14.77
C ILE A 51 -2.46 7.97 13.66
N ALA A 52 -1.28 8.47 14.02
CA ALA A 52 -0.27 8.90 13.08
C ALA A 52 0.26 7.75 12.21
N VAL A 53 0.57 6.59 12.81
CA VAL A 53 1.13 5.45 12.07
C VAL A 53 0.14 4.88 11.05
N PRO A 54 -1.15 4.63 11.39
CA PRO A 54 -2.13 4.21 10.39
C PRO A 54 -2.35 5.21 9.25
N LEU A 55 -2.42 6.51 9.56
CA LEU A 55 -2.60 7.55 8.55
C LEU A 55 -1.41 7.64 7.59
N LEU A 56 -0.18 7.61 8.12
CA LEU A 56 1.03 7.65 7.31
C LEU A 56 1.18 6.38 6.47
N THR A 57 0.89 5.21 7.05
CA THR A 57 0.94 3.94 6.32
C THR A 57 -0.09 3.93 5.19
N GLY A 58 -1.35 4.28 5.46
CA GLY A 58 -2.39 4.37 4.42
C GLY A 58 -2.02 5.36 3.32
N GLY A 59 -1.52 6.54 3.70
CA GLY A 59 -1.04 7.54 2.74
C GLY A 59 0.09 7.00 1.86
N LEU A 60 1.15 6.46 2.46
CA LEU A 60 2.29 5.91 1.73
C LEU A 60 1.87 4.77 0.80
N LEU A 61 1.06 3.82 1.26
CA LEU A 61 0.63 2.71 0.42
C LEU A 61 -0.30 3.18 -0.70
N LYS A 62 -1.12 4.21 -0.50
CA LYS A 62 -1.90 4.80 -1.58
C LYS A 62 -1.02 5.32 -2.70
N TYR A 63 0.04 6.06 -2.34
CA TYR A 63 0.94 6.65 -3.33
C TYR A 63 1.87 5.61 -3.96
N VAL A 64 2.37 4.64 -3.18
CA VAL A 64 3.31 3.63 -3.67
C VAL A 64 2.63 2.55 -4.49
N LEU A 65 1.47 2.04 -4.03
CA LEU A 65 0.77 0.97 -4.71
C LEU A 65 -0.27 1.51 -5.70
N GLY A 66 -0.96 2.61 -5.35
CA GLY A 66 -2.09 3.13 -6.14
C GLY A 66 -1.70 4.02 -7.32
N ASP A 67 -0.47 4.54 -7.37
CA ASP A 67 0.05 5.35 -8.49
C ASP A 67 0.83 4.51 -9.51
N SER A 68 0.97 3.20 -9.27
CA SER A 68 1.80 2.32 -10.10
C SER A 68 1.12 1.84 -11.40
N GLY A 69 -0.10 2.30 -11.67
CA GLY A 69 -0.86 2.02 -12.90
C GLY A 69 -1.41 3.33 -13.48
N GLU A 70 -1.07 3.59 -14.73
CA GLU A 70 -1.41 4.80 -15.48
C GLU A 70 -2.91 5.12 -15.41
N GLU A 71 -3.29 6.09 -14.56
CA GLU A 71 -4.43 7.00 -14.66
C GLU A 71 -4.70 7.59 -13.25
N GLY A 72 -4.15 8.78 -13.01
CA GLY A 72 -4.00 9.40 -11.69
C GLY A 72 -5.15 9.21 -10.70
N LEU A 73 -4.81 8.75 -9.49
CA LEU A 73 -5.58 8.85 -8.24
C LEU A 73 -7.09 8.50 -8.32
N LYS A 74 -7.53 7.71 -9.30
CA LYS A 74 -8.92 7.26 -9.37
C LYS A 74 -9.15 6.16 -8.35
N TRP A 75 -9.85 6.50 -7.28
CA TRP A 75 -10.30 5.54 -6.29
C TRP A 75 -11.35 4.60 -6.91
N ALA A 76 -11.04 3.30 -6.94
CA ALA A 76 -12.00 2.23 -7.19
C ALA A 76 -12.70 1.82 -5.89
N ALA A 77 -13.90 1.23 -5.99
CA ALA A 77 -14.62 0.72 -4.82
C ALA A 77 -13.86 -0.41 -4.09
N SER A 78 -13.05 -1.19 -4.83
CA SER A 78 -12.12 -2.17 -4.27
C SER A 78 -11.06 -1.53 -3.37
N ASP A 79 -10.61 -0.31 -3.69
CA ASP A 79 -9.58 0.37 -2.92
C ASP A 79 -10.03 0.64 -1.49
N LEU A 80 -11.33 0.82 -1.24
CA LEU A 80 -11.87 1.00 0.10
C LEU A 80 -11.63 -0.24 0.98
N GLN A 81 -11.78 -1.44 0.41
CA GLN A 81 -11.53 -2.70 1.13
C GLN A 81 -10.05 -2.82 1.48
N TYR A 82 -9.16 -2.55 0.52
CA TYR A 82 -7.71 -2.56 0.74
C TYR A 82 -7.29 -1.48 1.74
N PHE A 83 -7.84 -0.27 1.65
CA PHE A 83 -7.55 0.80 2.61
C PHE A 83 -7.99 0.42 4.02
N SER A 84 -9.19 -0.14 4.17
CA SER A 84 -9.66 -0.59 5.49
C SER A 84 -8.73 -1.64 6.09
N ALA A 85 -8.25 -2.59 5.27
CA ALA A 85 -7.30 -3.62 5.70
C ALA A 85 -5.95 -3.01 6.13
N ILE A 86 -5.42 -2.05 5.36
CA ILE A 86 -4.19 -1.32 5.70
C ILE A 86 -4.35 -0.58 7.04
N PHE A 87 -5.45 0.13 7.26
CA PHE A 87 -5.72 0.86 8.50
C PHE A 87 -5.84 -0.07 9.70
N VAL A 88 -6.56 -1.18 9.57
CA VAL A 88 -6.71 -2.17 10.64
C VAL A 88 -5.37 -2.81 10.98
N THR A 89 -4.60 -3.24 9.99
CA THR A 89 -3.30 -3.90 10.22
C THR A 89 -2.26 -2.96 10.80
N SER A 90 -2.17 -1.73 10.31
CA SER A 90 -1.24 -0.73 10.88
C SER A 90 -1.62 -0.31 12.30
N TYR A 91 -2.92 -0.21 12.60
CA TYR A 91 -3.40 0.04 13.96
C TYR A 91 -3.08 -1.13 14.90
N ALA A 92 -3.37 -2.36 14.48
CA ALA A 92 -3.08 -3.56 15.25
C ALA A 92 -1.58 -3.73 15.51
N THR A 93 -0.74 -3.47 14.51
CA THR A 93 0.73 -3.50 14.63
C THR A 93 1.19 -2.49 15.68
N THR A 94 0.67 -1.26 15.61
CA THR A 94 0.97 -0.20 16.58
C THR A 94 0.56 -0.61 17.99
N MET A 95 -0.64 -1.17 18.17
CA MET A 95 -1.12 -1.71 19.45
C MET A 95 -0.22 -2.81 20.01
N LEU A 96 0.20 -3.76 19.17
CA LEU A 96 1.02 -4.89 19.59
C LEU A 96 2.43 -4.46 19.99
N ILE A 97 3.05 -3.57 19.22
CA ILE A 97 4.43 -3.16 19.47
C ILE A 97 4.50 -2.11 20.59
N SER A 98 3.64 -1.10 20.59
CA SER A 98 3.66 -0.04 21.62
C SER A 98 3.25 -0.51 23.01
N LYS A 99 2.63 -1.68 23.16
CA LYS A 99 2.39 -2.31 24.48
C LYS A 99 3.60 -3.08 25.01
N ASN A 100 4.53 -3.47 24.14
CA ASN A 100 5.68 -4.31 24.46
C ASN A 100 7.00 -3.52 24.58
N THR A 101 6.93 -2.20 24.45
CA THR A 101 8.06 -1.26 24.55
C THR A 101 7.75 -0.25 25.65
#